data_AF-W2J5I7-F1
#
_entry.id   AF-W2J5I7-F1
#
_cell.length_a   1.000
_cell.length_b   1.000
_cell.length_c   1.000
_cell.angle_alpha   90.00
_cell.angle_beta   90.00
_cell.angle_gamma   90.00
#
_symmetry.space_group_name_H-M   'P 1'
#
loop_
_entity.id
_entity.type
_entity.pdbx_description
1 polymer ?
#
loop_
_entity_poly.entity_id
_entity_poly.type
_entity_poly.pdbx_seq_one_letter_code
_entity_poly.pdbx_strand_id
1 'polypeptide(L)'
;LSDNGEERAGLFQSKVNKSIKLLKLASEGQSPASAFSALRLTMGKGNVISKSEFGTWFQYVTAITNKNDWEKATLEVLSKYHTDKALIDMIQKAKGGTRKETATQLGNALFGKWFDEHFWPKDAMEKVLKVNMRDTEAKPYITRIWDAYSDYFYKRRPDLKVF
;
A
#
# COMPACT_ATOMS: atom_id res chain seq x y z
N LEU A 1 32.32 -11.16 23.21
CA LEU A 1 30.88 -10.90 23.39
C LEU A 1 30.30 -10.52 22.03
N SER A 2 29.87 -11.51 21.23
CA SER A 2 29.39 -11.36 19.85
C SER A 2 28.37 -12.44 19.47
N ASP A 3 27.54 -12.92 20.40
CA ASP A 3 26.73 -14.14 20.19
C ASP A 3 25.21 -13.88 20.18
N ASN A 4 24.74 -12.76 20.75
CA ASN A 4 23.30 -12.52 20.90
C ASN A 4 22.60 -12.00 19.62
N GLY A 5 23.34 -11.57 18.60
CA GLY A 5 22.76 -10.97 17.39
C GLY A 5 22.23 -12.02 16.40
N GLU A 6 23.05 -13.04 16.14
CA GLU A 6 22.76 -14.09 15.16
C GLU A 6 21.68 -15.05 15.67
N GLU A 7 21.72 -15.41 16.95
CA GLU A 7 20.71 -16.28 17.57
C GLU A 7 19.32 -15.61 17.56
N ARG A 8 19.26 -14.30 17.84
CA ARG A 8 18.02 -13.51 17.75
C ARG A 8 17.50 -13.41 16.32
N ALA A 9 18.39 -13.27 15.34
CA ALA A 9 18.02 -13.28 13.93
C ALA A 9 17.48 -14.65 13.49
N GLY A 10 18.14 -15.74 13.89
CA GLY A 10 17.68 -17.12 13.62
C GLY A 10 16.32 -17.42 14.24
N LEU A 11 16.09 -17.02 15.49
CA LEU A 11 14.79 -17.18 16.17
C LEU A 11 13.69 -16.34 15.50
N PHE A 12 14.02 -15.14 15.03
CA PHE A 12 13.08 -14.30 14.30
C PHE A 12 12.68 -14.94 12.96
N GLN A 13 13.65 -15.41 12.17
CA GLN A 13 13.39 -16.08 10.89
C GLN A 13 12.58 -17.36 11.06
N SER A 14 12.87 -18.17 12.09
CA SER A 14 12.09 -19.40 12.35
C SER A 14 10.63 -19.10 12.71
N LYS A 15 10.38 -18.06 13.53
CA LYS A 15 9.02 -17.58 13.84
C LYS A 15 8.29 -17.07 12.60
N VAL A 16 8.96 -16.29 11.75
CA VAL A 16 8.38 -15.81 10.48
C VAL A 16 8.02 -16.98 9.56
N ASN A 17 8.92 -17.94 9.37
CA ASN A 17 8.68 -19.11 8.53
C ASN A 17 7.52 -19.96 9.03
N LYS A 18 7.39 -20.14 10.35
CA LYS A 18 6.25 -20.84 10.96
C LYS A 18 4.93 -20.11 10.68
N SER A 19 4.89 -18.79 10.85
CA SER A 19 3.72 -17.96 10.56
C SER A 19 3.31 -18.03 9.08
N ILE A 20 4.27 -17.95 8.16
CA ILE A 20 4.02 -18.09 6.71
C ILE A 20 3.44 -19.48 6.39
N LYS A 21 3.97 -20.55 6.99
CA LYS A 21 3.45 -21.92 6.79
C LYS A 21 2.01 -22.05 7.28
N LEU A 22 1.69 -21.50 8.45
CA LEU A 22 0.32 -21.51 8.99
C LEU A 22 -0.66 -20.73 8.10
N LEU A 23 -0.25 -19.57 7.60
CA LEU A 23 -1.06 -18.79 6.66
C LEU A 23 -1.28 -19.50 5.33
N LYS A 24 -0.26 -20.19 4.81
CA LYS A 24 -0.42 -21.04 3.61
C LYS A 24 -1.48 -22.12 3.80
N LEU A 25 -1.52 -22.75 4.98
CA LEU A 25 -2.52 -23.77 5.30
C LEU A 25 -3.92 -23.17 5.47
N ALA A 26 -4.03 -22.00 6.11
CA ALA A 26 -5.30 -21.35 6.37
C ALA A 26 -5.94 -20.63 5.16
N SER A 27 -5.19 -20.41 4.08
CA SER A 27 -5.60 -19.57 2.94
C SER A 27 -6.09 -20.35 1.71
N GLU A 28 -6.55 -21.60 1.88
CA GLU A 28 -7.20 -22.47 0.86
C GLU A 28 -6.92 -22.04 -0.60
N GLY A 29 -5.68 -22.25 -1.07
CA GLY A 29 -5.26 -21.88 -2.43
C GLY A 29 -4.15 -20.84 -2.54
N GLN A 30 -3.46 -20.51 -1.45
CA GLN A 30 -2.25 -19.67 -1.43
C GLN A 30 -2.38 -18.29 -2.12
N SER A 31 -3.60 -17.74 -2.22
CA SER A 31 -3.77 -16.43 -2.81
C SER A 31 -3.60 -15.33 -1.75
N PRO A 32 -2.94 -14.19 -2.09
CA PRO A 32 -2.89 -13.01 -1.22
C PRO A 32 -4.27 -12.60 -0.67
N ALA A 33 -5.32 -12.67 -1.50
CA ALA A 33 -6.67 -12.33 -1.08
C ALA A 33 -7.24 -13.27 -0.02
N SER A 34 -7.03 -14.59 -0.14
CA SER A 34 -7.54 -15.58 0.82
C SER A 34 -6.81 -15.46 2.16
N ALA A 35 -5.49 -15.26 2.14
CA ALA A 35 -4.72 -15.01 3.36
C ALA A 35 -5.13 -13.68 4.05
N PHE A 36 -5.50 -12.66 3.27
CA PHE A 36 -6.00 -11.39 3.81
C PHE A 36 -7.30 -11.58 4.58
N SER A 37 -8.23 -12.37 4.02
CA SER A 37 -9.49 -12.73 4.66
C SER A 37 -9.29 -13.63 5.90
N ALA A 38 -8.37 -14.60 5.84
CA ALA A 38 -8.06 -15.48 6.97
C ALA A 38 -7.55 -14.70 8.19
N LEU A 39 -6.82 -13.60 7.96
CA LEU A 39 -6.36 -12.67 9.00
C LEU A 39 -7.41 -11.61 9.39
N ARG A 40 -8.64 -11.72 8.88
CA ARG A 40 -9.76 -10.81 9.19
C ARG A 40 -9.43 -9.35 8.86
N LEU A 41 -8.53 -9.11 7.90
CA LEU A 41 -8.11 -7.76 7.52
C LEU A 41 -9.16 -7.01 6.72
N THR A 42 -10.16 -7.71 6.18
CA THR A 42 -11.36 -7.15 5.57
C THR A 42 -12.32 -6.53 6.59
N MET A 43 -12.15 -6.84 7.87
CA MET A 43 -13.05 -6.46 8.95
C MET A 43 -12.39 -5.47 9.93
N GLY A 44 -13.24 -4.71 10.63
CA GLY A 44 -12.83 -3.81 11.70
C GLY A 44 -12.58 -2.37 11.25
N LYS A 45 -12.40 -1.49 12.24
CA LYS A 45 -12.20 -0.05 12.03
C LYS A 45 -10.71 0.29 11.88
N GLY A 46 -10.44 1.46 11.31
CA GLY A 46 -9.09 2.01 11.19
C GLY A 46 -8.33 1.57 9.93
N ASN A 47 -7.10 2.07 9.79
CA ASN A 47 -6.25 1.83 8.63
C ASN A 47 -5.68 0.41 8.66
N VAL A 48 -6.02 -0.41 7.66
CA VAL A 48 -5.57 -1.81 7.59
C VAL A 48 -4.04 -1.93 7.52
N ILE A 49 -3.37 -1.01 6.83
CA ILE A 49 -1.90 -0.98 6.68
C ILE A 49 -1.23 -0.75 8.04
N SER A 50 -1.91 -0.13 9.00
CA SER A 50 -1.37 0.09 10.35
C SER A 50 -1.51 -1.13 11.27
N LYS A 51 -2.37 -2.10 10.96
CA LYS A 51 -2.63 -3.28 11.80
C LYS A 51 -1.44 -4.24 11.86
N SER A 52 -1.20 -4.90 12.99
CA SER A 52 -0.15 -5.91 13.15
C SER A 52 -0.29 -7.06 12.14
N GLU A 53 -1.52 -7.52 11.94
CA GLU A 53 -1.91 -8.62 11.07
C GLU A 53 -1.58 -8.32 9.60
N PHE A 54 -1.62 -7.05 9.19
CA PHE A 54 -1.16 -6.64 7.86
C PHE A 54 0.34 -6.91 7.70
N GLY A 55 1.14 -6.77 8.75
CA GLY A 55 2.57 -7.12 8.71
C GLY A 55 2.80 -8.62 8.47
N THR A 56 2.03 -9.47 9.15
CA THR A 56 2.08 -10.92 8.93
C THR A 56 1.63 -11.30 7.52
N TRP A 57 0.54 -10.70 7.06
CA TRP A 57 0.05 -10.88 5.69
C TRP A 57 1.05 -10.39 4.64
N PHE A 58 1.69 -9.24 4.88
CA PHE A 58 2.66 -8.64 3.98
C PHE A 58 3.88 -9.55 3.80
N GLN A 59 4.43 -10.09 4.89
CA GLN A 59 5.51 -11.07 4.85
C GLN A 59 5.13 -12.30 4.02
N TYR A 60 3.88 -12.76 4.16
CA TYR A 60 3.37 -13.84 3.36
C TYR A 60 3.34 -13.48 1.87
N VAL A 61 2.80 -12.31 1.48
CA VAL A 61 2.78 -11.84 0.08
C VAL A 61 4.19 -11.81 -0.49
N THR A 62 5.13 -11.16 0.20
CA THR A 62 6.52 -11.05 -0.28
C THR A 62 7.26 -12.39 -0.38
N ALA A 63 6.78 -13.41 0.34
CA ALA A 63 7.35 -14.76 0.28
C ALA A 63 6.77 -15.61 -0.86
N ILE A 64 5.64 -15.20 -1.46
CA ILE A 64 4.99 -15.91 -2.58
C ILE A 64 5.03 -15.13 -3.90
N THR A 65 5.32 -13.83 -3.86
CA THR A 65 5.50 -12.98 -5.05
C THR A 65 6.98 -12.78 -5.36
N ASN A 66 7.34 -12.57 -6.62
CA ASN A 66 8.69 -12.15 -6.98
C ASN A 66 9.01 -10.77 -6.38
N LYS A 67 10.31 -10.47 -6.22
CA LYS A 67 10.78 -9.11 -5.91
C LYS A 67 10.25 -8.20 -7.03
N ASN A 68 9.45 -7.19 -6.68
CA ASN A 68 8.76 -6.20 -7.53
C ASN A 68 7.29 -6.48 -7.88
N ASP A 69 6.72 -7.65 -7.54
CA ASP A 69 5.29 -7.93 -7.79
C ASP A 69 4.41 -7.67 -6.57
N TRP A 70 5.01 -7.47 -5.40
CA TRP A 70 4.26 -7.37 -4.15
C TRP A 70 3.41 -6.11 -4.09
N GLU A 71 3.85 -4.99 -4.65
CA GLU A 71 3.10 -3.73 -4.67
C GLU A 71 1.80 -3.91 -5.46
N LYS A 72 1.92 -4.52 -6.65
CA LYS A 72 0.78 -4.83 -7.52
C LYS A 72 -0.18 -5.80 -6.84
N ALA A 73 0.33 -6.92 -6.32
CA ALA A 73 -0.49 -7.89 -5.61
C ALA A 73 -1.20 -7.26 -4.39
N THR A 74 -0.52 -6.36 -3.69
CA THR A 74 -1.09 -5.69 -2.52
C THR A 74 -2.18 -4.70 -2.93
N LEU A 75 -1.93 -3.87 -3.94
CA LEU A 75 -2.92 -2.94 -4.48
C LEU A 75 -4.13 -3.68 -5.04
N GLU A 76 -3.95 -4.80 -5.74
CA GLU A 76 -5.05 -5.64 -6.23
C GLU A 76 -5.92 -6.18 -5.09
N VAL A 77 -5.32 -6.64 -3.98
CA VAL A 77 -6.09 -7.12 -2.83
C VAL A 77 -6.82 -5.97 -2.13
N LEU A 78 -6.13 -4.86 -1.87
CA LEU A 78 -6.75 -3.72 -1.18
C LEU A 78 -7.87 -3.07 -2.02
N SER A 79 -7.73 -3.03 -3.34
CA SER A 79 -8.75 -2.47 -4.26
C SER A 79 -10.04 -3.29 -4.28
N LYS A 80 -10.02 -4.56 -3.87
CA LYS A 80 -11.24 -5.38 -3.73
C LYS A 80 -12.14 -4.90 -2.59
N TYR A 81 -11.60 -4.17 -1.61
CA TYR A 81 -12.29 -3.78 -0.38
C TYR A 81 -12.39 -2.27 -0.19
N HIS A 82 -11.72 -1.49 -1.04
CA HIS A 82 -11.65 -0.03 -0.92
C HIS A 82 -11.84 0.62 -2.30
N THR A 83 -12.63 1.68 -2.35
CA THR A 83 -12.68 2.57 -3.52
C THR A 83 -11.32 3.22 -3.74
N ASP A 84 -11.00 3.65 -4.96
CA ASP A 84 -9.71 4.31 -5.28
C ASP A 84 -9.40 5.46 -4.32
N LYS A 85 -10.43 6.26 -4.01
CA LYS A 85 -10.37 7.37 -3.04
C LYS A 85 -10.03 6.91 -1.62
N ALA A 86 -10.70 5.86 -1.13
CA ALA A 86 -10.43 5.33 0.20
C ALA A 86 -9.05 4.67 0.27
N LEU A 87 -8.65 3.96 -0.78
CA LEU A 87 -7.37 3.29 -0.91
C LEU A 87 -6.21 4.28 -0.84
N ILE A 88 -6.21 5.33 -1.68
CA ILE A 88 -5.12 6.30 -1.68
C ILE A 88 -5.09 7.12 -0.38
N ASP A 89 -6.24 7.50 0.18
CA ASP A 89 -6.27 8.21 1.46
C ASP A 89 -5.65 7.37 2.60
N MET A 90 -5.99 6.08 2.64
CA MET A 90 -5.44 5.11 3.58
C MET A 90 -3.93 4.93 3.42
N ILE A 91 -3.45 4.77 2.18
CA ILE A 91 -2.01 4.66 1.88
C ILE A 91 -1.28 5.92 2.32
N GLN A 92 -1.76 7.10 1.94
CA GLN A 92 -1.11 8.34 2.33
C GLN A 92 -1.10 8.50 3.87
N LYS A 93 -2.16 8.07 4.59
CA LYS A 93 -2.19 8.14 6.07
C LYS A 93 -1.14 7.22 6.69
N ALA A 94 -0.95 6.04 6.12
CA ALA A 94 0.04 5.08 6.59
C ALA A 94 1.49 5.56 6.43
N LYS A 95 1.77 6.56 5.57
CA LYS A 95 3.08 7.20 5.46
C LYS A 95 3.53 7.95 6.71
N GLY A 96 2.59 8.31 7.60
CA GLY A 96 2.90 8.89 8.91
C GLY A 96 3.00 7.87 10.05
N GLY A 97 2.88 6.57 9.75
CA GLY A 97 2.82 5.52 10.76
C GLY A 97 4.03 4.57 10.75
N THR A 98 3.88 3.44 11.44
CA THR A 98 4.92 2.41 11.62
C THR A 98 5.32 1.67 10.35
N ARG A 99 4.54 1.78 9.26
CA ARG A 99 4.82 1.16 7.95
C ARG A 99 5.00 2.21 6.85
N LYS A 100 5.72 3.30 7.17
CA LYS A 100 5.94 4.43 6.27
C LYS A 100 6.56 4.01 4.93
N GLU A 101 7.56 3.14 4.96
CA GLU A 101 8.28 2.69 3.77
C GLU A 101 7.36 1.89 2.85
N THR A 102 6.64 0.89 3.39
CA THR A 102 5.64 0.11 2.66
C THR A 102 4.55 1.00 2.06
N ALA A 103 4.02 1.95 2.84
CA ALA A 103 3.03 2.91 2.38
C ALA A 103 3.56 3.85 1.29
N THR A 104 4.85 4.21 1.36
CA THR A 104 5.51 5.03 0.34
C THR A 104 5.63 4.27 -0.98
N GLN A 105 6.06 3.01 -0.93
CA GLN A 105 6.17 2.15 -2.11
C GLN A 105 4.80 1.88 -2.74
N LEU A 106 3.77 1.54 -1.95
CA LEU A 106 2.40 1.38 -2.43
C LEU A 106 1.84 2.67 -3.07
N GLY A 107 2.10 3.82 -2.44
CA GLY A 107 1.69 5.11 -3.00
C GLY A 107 2.35 5.41 -4.33
N ASN A 108 3.65 5.13 -4.47
CA ASN A 108 4.40 5.32 -5.70
C ASN A 108 3.96 4.35 -6.81
N ALA A 109 3.60 3.11 -6.47
CA ALA A 109 3.07 2.14 -7.42
C ALA A 109 1.69 2.57 -7.93
N LEU A 110 0.80 3.05 -7.05
CA LEU A 110 -0.50 3.57 -7.47
C LEU A 110 -0.37 4.83 -8.34
N PHE A 111 0.52 5.74 -7.97
CA PHE A 111 0.81 6.93 -8.78
C PHE A 111 1.48 6.59 -10.11
N GLY A 112 2.31 5.54 -10.16
CA GLY A 112 2.87 5.00 -11.39
C GLY A 112 1.77 4.54 -12.33
N LYS A 113 0.82 3.76 -11.82
CA LYS A 113 -0.38 3.36 -12.59
C LYS A 113 -1.11 4.58 -13.15
N TRP A 114 -1.40 5.60 -12.34
CA TRP A 114 -2.10 6.80 -12.82
C TRP A 114 -1.30 7.55 -13.89
N PHE A 115 0.02 7.62 -13.73
CA PHE A 115 0.92 8.25 -14.68
C PHE A 115 0.97 7.50 -16.01
N ASP A 116 1.06 6.17 -15.96
CA ASP A 116 1.08 5.29 -17.14
C ASP A 116 -0.26 5.31 -17.87
N GLU A 117 -1.37 5.51 -17.14
CA GLU A 117 -2.71 5.76 -17.69
C GLU A 117 -2.92 7.21 -18.18
N HIS A 118 -1.85 8.02 -18.22
CA HIS A 118 -1.82 9.40 -18.70
C HIS A 118 -2.72 10.38 -17.94
N PHE A 119 -3.02 10.09 -16.67
CA PHE A 119 -3.74 11.03 -15.83
C PHE A 119 -2.82 12.18 -15.39
N TRP A 120 -3.13 13.40 -15.80
CA TRP A 120 -2.53 14.59 -15.20
C TRP A 120 -3.01 14.76 -13.76
N PRO A 121 -2.33 15.54 -12.91
CA PRO A 121 -2.74 15.68 -11.50
C PRO A 121 -4.21 16.05 -11.31
N LYS A 122 -4.73 16.96 -12.14
CA LYS A 122 -6.14 17.33 -12.14
C LYS A 122 -7.06 16.21 -12.63
N ASP A 123 -6.71 15.54 -13.71
CA ASP A 123 -7.48 14.42 -14.24
C ASP A 123 -7.55 13.26 -13.24
N ALA A 124 -6.47 12.98 -12.50
CA ALA A 124 -6.51 11.96 -11.44
C ALA A 124 -7.54 12.31 -10.36
N MET A 125 -7.63 13.58 -9.94
CA MET A 125 -8.61 13.98 -8.93
C MET A 125 -10.04 13.88 -9.46
N GLU A 126 -10.28 14.35 -10.68
CA GLU A 126 -11.64 14.43 -11.24
C GLU A 126 -12.12 13.08 -11.79
N LYS A 127 -11.26 12.33 -12.48
CA LYS A 127 -11.63 11.11 -13.21
C LYS A 127 -11.42 9.85 -12.38
N VAL A 128 -10.34 9.76 -11.59
CA VAL A 128 -10.08 8.58 -10.74
C VAL A 128 -10.79 8.74 -9.39
N LEU A 129 -10.56 9.86 -8.71
CA LEU A 129 -11.11 10.06 -7.36
C LEU A 129 -12.56 10.59 -7.34
N LYS A 130 -13.09 10.99 -8.51
CA LYS A 130 -14.44 11.56 -8.68
C LYS A 130 -14.67 12.78 -7.78
N VAL A 131 -13.67 13.66 -7.70
CA VAL A 131 -13.69 14.87 -6.86
C VAL A 131 -13.91 16.08 -7.76
N ASN A 132 -14.92 16.89 -7.43
CA ASN A 132 -15.05 18.21 -8.05
C ASN A 132 -14.07 19.18 -7.39
N MET A 133 -13.00 19.54 -8.10
CA MET A 133 -11.98 20.47 -7.62
C MET A 133 -12.50 21.89 -7.39
N ARG A 134 -13.66 22.26 -7.97
CA ARG A 134 -14.30 23.58 -7.81
C ARG A 134 -15.09 23.73 -6.51
N ASP A 135 -15.56 22.63 -5.94
CA ASP A 135 -16.40 22.63 -4.71
C ASP A 135 -15.59 22.28 -3.45
N THR A 136 -14.27 22.12 -3.58
CA THR A 136 -13.39 21.71 -2.50
C THR A 136 -12.63 22.89 -1.95
N GLU A 137 -13.29 23.71 -1.13
CA GLU A 137 -12.60 24.52 -0.13
C GLU A 137 -11.84 23.57 0.82
N ALA A 138 -10.57 23.35 0.46
CA ALA A 138 -9.50 22.63 1.15
C ALA A 138 -9.91 21.47 2.07
N LYS A 139 -10.44 20.36 1.51
CA LYS A 139 -10.48 19.08 2.22
C LYS A 139 -9.03 18.58 2.39
N PRO A 140 -8.45 18.53 3.61
CA PRO A 140 -7.02 18.28 3.78
C PRO A 140 -6.53 16.96 3.17
N TYR A 141 -7.41 15.95 3.11
CA TYR A 141 -7.08 14.68 2.47
C TYR A 141 -6.93 14.79 0.94
N ILE A 142 -7.73 15.63 0.26
CA ILE A 142 -7.62 15.86 -1.19
C ILE A 142 -6.35 16.65 -1.49
N THR A 143 -6.11 17.74 -0.76
CA THR A 143 -4.89 18.55 -0.91
C THR A 143 -3.64 17.68 -0.80
N ARG A 144 -3.57 16.83 0.23
CA ARG A 144 -2.44 15.91 0.42
C ARG A 144 -2.24 14.93 -0.74
N ILE A 145 -3.32 14.39 -1.32
CA ILE A 145 -3.21 13.47 -2.46
C ILE A 145 -2.80 14.23 -3.72
N TRP A 146 -3.38 15.41 -3.95
CA TRP A 146 -2.99 16.31 -5.04
C TRP A 146 -1.51 16.66 -4.98
N ASP A 147 -1.03 17.11 -3.82
CA ASP A 147 0.38 17.51 -3.64
C ASP A 147 1.31 16.34 -3.89
N ALA A 148 1.01 15.18 -3.30
CA ALA A 148 1.82 13.98 -3.43
C ALA A 148 1.86 13.47 -4.87
N TYR A 149 0.73 13.50 -5.60
CA TYR A 149 0.70 13.04 -6.98
C TYR A 149 1.32 14.07 -7.94
N SER A 150 1.10 15.36 -7.72
CA SER A 150 1.73 16.44 -8.49
C SER A 150 3.25 16.37 -8.36
N ASP A 151 3.77 16.19 -7.15
CA ASP A 151 5.20 16.00 -6.91
C ASP A 151 5.73 14.76 -7.65
N TYR A 152 5.02 13.63 -7.57
CA TYR A 152 5.38 12.42 -8.30
C TYR A 152 5.42 12.63 -9.83
N PHE A 153 4.41 13.33 -10.37
CA PHE A 153 4.23 13.59 -11.80
C PHE A 153 5.33 14.52 -12.33
N TYR A 154 5.50 15.69 -11.72
CA TYR A 154 6.46 16.69 -12.19
C TYR A 154 7.92 16.31 -11.95
N LYS A 155 8.21 15.38 -11.02
CA LYS A 155 9.53 14.76 -10.94
C LYS A 155 9.87 13.89 -12.16
N ARG A 156 8.86 13.28 -12.80
CA ARG A 156 9.02 12.48 -14.02
C ARG A 156 8.89 13.28 -15.30
N ARG A 157 8.13 14.38 -15.24
CA ARG A 157 7.91 15.31 -16.35
C ARG A 157 8.28 16.74 -15.93
N PRO A 158 9.57 17.00 -15.64
CA PRO A 158 10.01 18.33 -15.25
C PRO A 158 9.80 19.36 -16.38
N ASP A 159 9.76 18.89 -17.63
CA ASP A 159 9.47 19.68 -18.84
C ASP A 159 8.06 20.31 -18.82
N LEU A 160 7.11 19.70 -18.10
CA LEU A 160 5.73 20.17 -18.01
C LEU A 160 5.48 21.08 -16.81
N LYS A 161 6.50 21.37 -16.00
CA LYS A 161 6.36 22.21 -14.81
C LYS A 161 6.37 23.68 -15.22
N VAL A 162 5.19 24.27 -15.34
CA VAL A 162 5.04 25.72 -15.56
C VAL A 162 5.15 26.41 -14.19
N PHE A 163 6.14 27.30 -14.05
CA PHE A 163 6.41 28.08 -12.83
C PHE A 163 5.54 29.32 -12.72
#